data_AF-A0A6P6ITK5-F1
#
_entry.id   AF-A0A6P6ITK5-F1
#
_cell.length_a   1.000
_cell.length_b   1.000
_cell.length_c   1.000
_cell.angle_alpha   90.00
_cell.angle_beta   90.00
_cell.angle_gamma   90.00
#
_symmetry.space_group_name_H-M   'P 1'
#
loop_
_entity.id
_entity.type
_entity.pdbx_description
1 polymer ?
#
loop_
_entity_poly.entity_id
_entity_poly.type
_entity_poly.pdbx_seq_one_letter_code
_entity_poly.pdbx_strand_id
1 'polypeptide(L)'
;MESETVSLDLTTMQHTPSLSAGSSSPRPCSSNMSVTTDGESSSLENSRPSTSHFRKSWSNTFQVPWQLMPAEIQSALSSGKRPSPPARRQMVRVLADEMRKFEPTPTRAQCLTICKAIVHQYPQSFADQLHDGQVVGEGYSSLLAQIKNRIDNLSRATSFRQHQSAGSGFKRGSTDTYGCTRFQPDLPLDETDVSIETKRQKLEDLFRQEGAKGAEKAEVEKLMETTFCLQRSQINSVPAPSVTELMEKWPYLFFQKGLFAHFELLTDIKEFFLFYNSLAYNAVYGGIS
;
A
#
# COMPACT_ATOMS: atom_id res chain seq x y z
N MET A 1 17.74 44.74 15.62
CA MET A 1 18.00 43.41 16.19
C MET A 1 17.70 42.43 15.09
N GLU A 2 18.78 41.94 14.50
CA GLU A 2 18.81 41.14 13.29
C GLU A 2 18.24 39.75 13.57
N SER A 3 17.41 39.23 12.67
CA SER A 3 16.89 37.87 12.71
C SER A 3 17.72 37.02 11.76
N GLU A 4 18.64 36.23 12.34
CA GLU A 4 19.40 35.24 11.58
C GLU A 4 18.49 34.06 11.21
N THR A 5 18.37 33.85 9.91
CA THR A 5 17.69 32.72 9.28
C THR A 5 18.70 31.59 9.13
N VAL A 6 18.51 30.48 9.84
CA VAL A 6 19.33 29.28 9.67
C VAL A 6 18.68 28.41 8.59
N SER A 7 19.28 28.43 7.40
CA SER A 7 18.96 27.55 6.27
C SER A 7 19.77 26.25 6.42
N LEU A 8 19.11 25.09 6.44
CA LEU A 8 19.78 23.80 6.35
C LEU A 8 19.69 23.31 4.90
N ASP A 9 20.80 23.49 4.19
CA ASP A 9 21.05 22.94 2.87
C ASP A 9 21.26 21.42 2.95
N LEU A 10 20.49 20.65 2.19
CA LEU A 10 20.71 19.24 1.97
C LEU A 10 20.98 19.00 0.48
N THR A 11 22.26 19.04 0.10
CA THR A 11 22.71 18.71 -1.26
C THR A 11 23.32 17.31 -1.32
N THR A 12 22.65 16.48 -2.12
CA THR A 12 23.19 15.58 -3.17
C THR A 12 24.16 14.46 -2.78
N MET A 13 23.73 13.21 -3.03
CA MET A 13 24.48 12.27 -3.87
C MET A 13 23.53 11.47 -4.77
N GLN A 14 23.84 11.51 -6.07
CA GLN A 14 23.16 10.78 -7.14
C GLN A 14 24.01 9.57 -7.60
N HIS A 15 23.32 8.64 -8.28
CA HIS A 15 23.77 7.71 -9.35
C HIS A 15 24.21 6.25 -9.06
N THR A 16 23.27 5.34 -9.39
CA THR A 16 23.37 4.12 -10.26
C THR A 16 24.05 2.82 -9.75
N PRO A 17 23.81 1.63 -10.36
CA PRO A 17 22.78 1.20 -11.33
C PRO A 17 21.94 -0.04 -10.90
N SER A 18 20.90 -0.27 -11.69
CA SER A 18 20.01 -1.43 -11.74
C SER A 18 20.72 -2.77 -12.03
N LEU A 19 20.38 -3.81 -11.26
CA LEU A 19 20.61 -5.20 -11.64
C LEU A 19 19.29 -5.98 -11.57
N SER A 20 18.91 -6.48 -12.73
CA SER A 20 17.80 -7.37 -13.04
C SER A 20 18.09 -8.78 -12.51
N ALA A 21 17.14 -9.37 -11.78
CA ALA A 21 17.12 -10.80 -11.49
C ALA A 21 15.80 -11.39 -11.96
N GLY A 22 15.92 -12.41 -12.82
CA GLY A 22 14.84 -13.01 -13.59
C GLY A 22 13.80 -13.75 -12.76
N SER A 23 12.55 -13.60 -13.18
CA SER A 23 11.42 -14.40 -12.71
C SER A 23 11.36 -15.70 -13.49
N SER A 24 11.62 -16.82 -12.83
CA SER A 24 11.31 -18.16 -13.33
C SER A 24 9.93 -18.58 -12.79
N SER A 25 8.95 -18.62 -13.69
CA SER A 25 7.65 -19.27 -13.47
C SER A 25 7.79 -20.79 -13.36
N PRO A 26 6.84 -21.45 -12.68
CA PRO A 26 6.34 -22.73 -13.17
C PRO A 26 4.87 -22.67 -13.61
N ARG A 27 4.63 -23.45 -14.65
CA ARG A 27 3.38 -23.74 -15.37
C ARG A 27 2.42 -24.65 -14.58
N PRO A 28 1.16 -24.80 -15.04
CA PRO A 28 0.06 -25.38 -14.28
C PRO A 28 -0.02 -26.91 -14.42
N CYS A 29 -0.51 -27.59 -13.39
CA CYS A 29 -0.93 -28.98 -13.45
C CYS A 29 -2.45 -29.07 -13.72
N SER A 30 -2.79 -29.75 -14.81
CA SER A 30 -4.12 -30.25 -15.12
C SER A 30 -4.32 -31.68 -14.59
N SER A 31 -5.59 -32.09 -14.53
CA SER A 31 -6.10 -33.48 -14.47
C SER A 31 -6.14 -34.11 -13.07
N ASN A 32 -7.18 -34.82 -12.61
CA ASN A 32 -8.37 -35.38 -13.27
C ASN A 32 -9.50 -35.65 -12.25
N MET A 33 -10.72 -35.72 -12.80
CA MET A 33 -11.96 -36.18 -12.18
C MET A 33 -11.87 -37.59 -11.57
N SER A 34 -12.69 -37.85 -10.57
CA SER A 34 -13.22 -39.18 -10.28
C SER A 34 -14.71 -39.10 -9.96
N VAL A 35 -15.40 -40.10 -10.49
CA VAL A 35 -16.83 -40.27 -10.66
C VAL A 35 -17.43 -40.93 -9.43
N THR A 36 -18.64 -40.50 -9.04
CA THR A 36 -19.63 -41.36 -8.37
C THR A 36 -21.02 -40.96 -8.87
N THR A 37 -21.68 -41.92 -9.51
CA THR A 37 -23.05 -41.90 -10.02
C THR A 37 -24.07 -42.35 -8.95
N ASP A 38 -25.35 -42.16 -9.30
CA ASP A 38 -26.60 -42.68 -8.73
C ASP A 38 -27.33 -41.68 -7.81
N GLY A 39 -28.61 -41.33 -7.99
CA GLY A 39 -29.65 -41.88 -8.85
C GLY A 39 -30.87 -40.94 -8.95
N GLU A 40 -31.82 -41.39 -9.77
CA GLU A 40 -32.95 -40.71 -10.41
C GLU A 40 -33.93 -39.91 -9.52
N SER A 41 -34.50 -38.84 -10.10
CA SER A 41 -35.96 -38.71 -10.24
C SER A 41 -36.37 -37.64 -11.25
N SER A 42 -37.36 -38.01 -12.05
CA SER A 42 -37.99 -37.31 -13.17
C SER A 42 -38.60 -35.95 -12.87
N SER A 43 -38.54 -35.02 -13.83
CA SER A 43 -39.76 -34.37 -14.36
C SER A 43 -39.46 -33.41 -15.53
N LEU A 44 -40.06 -33.78 -16.68
CA LEU A 44 -40.81 -32.94 -17.60
C LEU A 44 -40.12 -31.75 -18.31
N GLU A 45 -40.20 -31.85 -19.63
CA GLU A 45 -39.87 -30.89 -20.67
C GLU A 45 -40.25 -29.45 -20.35
N ASN A 46 -39.32 -28.52 -20.60
CA ASN A 46 -39.70 -27.25 -21.20
C ASN A 46 -38.54 -26.70 -22.02
N SER A 47 -38.60 -26.93 -23.33
CA SER A 47 -37.73 -26.28 -24.32
C SER A 47 -37.85 -24.76 -24.20
N ARG A 48 -36.80 -24.10 -23.71
CA ARG A 48 -36.66 -22.64 -23.80
C ARG A 48 -35.43 -22.32 -24.65
N PRO A 49 -35.56 -21.48 -25.69
CA PRO A 49 -34.46 -21.13 -26.56
C PRO A 49 -33.38 -20.40 -25.75
N SER A 50 -32.14 -20.85 -25.90
CA SER A 50 -30.94 -20.19 -25.40
C SER A 50 -30.72 -18.90 -26.17
N THR A 51 -31.52 -17.88 -25.90
CA THR A 51 -31.18 -16.51 -26.29
C THR A 51 -30.12 -16.06 -25.30
N SER A 52 -28.84 -16.18 -25.69
CA SER A 52 -27.75 -15.50 -25.00
C SER A 52 -27.97 -14.00 -25.17
N HIS A 53 -28.85 -13.43 -24.34
CA HIS A 53 -28.87 -12.01 -24.09
C HIS A 53 -27.51 -11.69 -23.48
N PHE A 54 -26.56 -11.27 -24.32
CA PHE A 54 -25.42 -10.49 -23.88
C PHE A 54 -25.99 -9.35 -23.04
N ARG A 55 -26.06 -9.54 -21.71
CA ARG A 55 -26.36 -8.43 -20.82
C ARG A 55 -25.26 -7.42 -21.09
N LYS A 56 -25.62 -6.29 -21.72
CA LYS A 56 -24.67 -5.22 -21.99
C LYS A 56 -24.10 -4.82 -20.63
N SER A 57 -22.83 -5.17 -20.41
CA SER A 57 -22.09 -4.78 -19.19
C SER A 57 -22.21 -3.26 -19.03
N TRP A 58 -22.35 -2.78 -17.80
CA TRP A 58 -22.47 -1.34 -17.51
C TRP A 58 -21.34 -0.53 -18.14
N SER A 59 -20.15 -1.14 -18.30
CA SER A 59 -18.99 -0.56 -18.95
C SER A 59 -19.22 -0.18 -20.42
N ASN A 60 -20.16 -0.84 -21.12
CA ASN A 60 -20.52 -0.52 -22.52
C ASN A 60 -21.46 0.69 -22.62
N THR A 61 -22.19 1.00 -21.55
CA THR A 61 -23.14 2.12 -21.49
C THR A 61 -22.65 3.26 -20.60
N PHE A 62 -21.47 3.11 -20.01
CA PHE A 62 -20.86 4.11 -19.12
C PHE A 62 -20.58 5.39 -19.89
N GLN A 63 -21.13 6.49 -19.40
CA GLN A 63 -20.88 7.82 -19.95
C GLN A 63 -19.78 8.48 -19.13
N VAL A 64 -18.69 8.85 -19.80
CA VAL A 64 -17.59 9.55 -19.13
C VAL A 64 -18.09 10.94 -18.72
N PRO A 65 -18.04 11.28 -17.42
CA PRO A 65 -18.59 12.54 -16.93
C PRO A 65 -17.61 13.69 -17.17
N TRP A 66 -17.49 14.11 -18.43
CA TRP A 66 -16.58 15.17 -18.88
C TRP A 66 -16.81 16.50 -18.14
N GLN A 67 -18.04 16.77 -17.72
CA GLN A 67 -18.42 17.96 -16.93
C GLN A 67 -17.79 18.02 -15.53
N LEU A 68 -17.39 16.87 -14.97
CA LEU A 68 -16.70 16.80 -13.68
C LEU A 68 -15.17 16.90 -13.83
N MET A 69 -14.66 16.92 -15.05
CA MET A 69 -13.23 16.95 -15.30
C MET A 69 -12.65 18.35 -15.08
N PRO A 70 -11.37 18.45 -14.65
CA PRO A 70 -10.69 19.74 -14.53
C PRO A 70 -10.73 20.55 -15.83
N ALA A 71 -10.72 21.88 -15.71
CA ALA A 71 -10.76 22.79 -16.85
C ALA A 71 -9.65 22.49 -17.89
N GLU A 72 -8.46 22.10 -17.44
CA GLU A 72 -7.37 21.71 -18.32
C GLU A 72 -7.68 20.47 -19.16
N ILE A 73 -8.41 19.48 -18.60
CA ILE A 73 -8.87 18.32 -19.37
C ILE A 73 -9.87 18.77 -20.42
N GLN A 74 -10.86 19.59 -20.07
CA GLN A 74 -11.85 20.08 -21.03
C GLN A 74 -11.21 20.89 -22.17
N SER A 75 -10.20 21.71 -21.84
CA SER A 75 -9.38 22.43 -22.83
C SER A 75 -8.55 21.48 -23.71
N ALA A 76 -7.99 20.42 -23.13
CA ALA A 76 -7.28 19.39 -23.88
C ALA A 76 -8.19 18.64 -24.87
N LEU A 77 -9.47 18.42 -24.51
CA LEU A 77 -10.47 17.82 -25.42
C LEU A 77 -10.77 18.73 -26.61
N SER A 78 -10.94 20.03 -26.39
CA SER A 78 -11.28 20.99 -27.46
C SER A 78 -10.09 21.34 -28.35
N SER A 79 -8.88 21.39 -27.78
CA SER A 79 -7.65 21.72 -28.50
C SER A 79 -6.93 20.51 -29.09
N GLY A 80 -7.35 19.29 -28.77
CA GLY A 80 -6.68 18.06 -29.22
C GLY A 80 -5.25 17.92 -28.68
N LYS A 81 -4.94 18.56 -27.54
CA LYS A 81 -3.60 18.52 -26.93
C LYS A 81 -3.55 17.50 -25.81
N ARG A 82 -2.35 16.97 -25.54
CA ARG A 82 -2.11 16.11 -24.38
C ARG A 82 -2.19 16.93 -23.08
N PRO A 83 -3.02 16.54 -22.10
CA PRO A 83 -3.10 17.24 -20.82
C PRO A 83 -1.83 17.01 -19.98
N SER A 84 -1.57 17.93 -19.05
CA SER A 84 -0.45 17.81 -18.12
C SER A 84 -0.57 16.56 -17.22
N PRO A 85 0.55 16.01 -16.72
CA PRO A 85 0.52 14.87 -15.81
C PRO A 85 -0.37 15.08 -14.56
N PRO A 86 -0.37 16.26 -13.89
CA PRO A 86 -1.30 16.52 -12.80
C PRO A 86 -2.78 16.46 -13.19
N ALA A 87 -3.17 17.11 -14.30
CA ALA A 87 -4.56 17.11 -14.77
C ALA A 87 -5.01 15.71 -15.15
N ARG A 88 -4.15 14.94 -15.82
CA ARG A 88 -4.42 13.54 -16.16
C ARG A 88 -4.63 12.68 -14.91
N ARG A 89 -3.83 12.84 -13.86
CA ARG A 89 -4.05 12.14 -12.58
C ARG A 89 -5.40 12.49 -11.97
N GLN A 90 -5.82 13.74 -12.06
CA GLN A 90 -7.14 14.14 -11.55
C GLN A 90 -8.29 13.55 -12.35
N MET A 91 -8.17 13.49 -13.69
CA MET A 91 -9.11 12.78 -14.56
C MET A 91 -9.27 11.31 -14.13
N VAL A 92 -8.14 10.62 -13.87
CA VAL A 92 -8.14 9.22 -13.42
C VAL A 92 -8.85 9.05 -12.08
N ARG A 93 -8.71 10.00 -11.14
CA ARG A 93 -9.44 9.95 -9.86
C ARG A 93 -10.95 10.05 -10.09
N VAL A 94 -11.41 11.05 -10.85
CA VAL A 94 -12.83 11.22 -11.17
C VAL A 94 -13.39 9.98 -11.87
N LEU A 95 -12.69 9.45 -12.89
CA LEU A 95 -13.10 8.22 -13.57
C LEU A 95 -13.24 7.04 -12.60
N ALA A 96 -12.24 6.80 -11.76
CA ALA A 96 -12.27 5.70 -10.81
C ALA A 96 -13.42 5.84 -9.80
N ASP A 97 -13.67 7.04 -9.30
CA ASP A 97 -14.74 7.30 -8.34
C ASP A 97 -16.13 7.09 -8.98
N GLU A 98 -16.32 7.52 -10.24
CA GLU A 98 -17.57 7.36 -10.98
C GLU A 98 -17.82 5.91 -11.43
N MET A 99 -16.78 5.20 -11.89
CA MET A 99 -16.86 3.77 -12.20
C MET A 99 -17.23 2.95 -10.96
N ARG A 100 -16.72 3.33 -9.79
CA ARG A 100 -16.97 2.61 -8.52
C ARG A 100 -18.41 2.76 -8.00
N LYS A 101 -19.20 3.69 -8.54
CA LYS A 101 -20.65 3.79 -8.25
C LYS A 101 -21.45 2.64 -8.88
N PHE A 102 -20.94 2.04 -9.96
CA PHE A 102 -21.57 0.90 -10.61
C PHE A 102 -21.09 -0.42 -10.01
N GLU A 103 -19.79 -0.52 -9.74
CA GLU A 103 -19.17 -1.73 -9.18
C GLU A 103 -17.99 -1.35 -8.28
N PRO A 104 -17.93 -1.77 -7.00
CA PRO A 104 -16.89 -1.34 -6.07
C PRO A 104 -15.45 -1.67 -6.51
N THR A 105 -15.27 -2.76 -7.25
CA THR A 105 -13.99 -3.27 -7.76
C THR A 105 -14.07 -3.63 -9.24
N PRO A 106 -14.15 -2.63 -10.16
CA PRO A 106 -14.26 -2.91 -11.58
C PRO A 106 -13.14 -3.82 -12.09
N THR A 107 -13.51 -4.81 -12.89
CA THR A 107 -12.57 -5.74 -13.53
C THR A 107 -11.69 -5.02 -14.55
N ARG A 108 -10.53 -5.61 -14.87
CA ARG A 108 -9.65 -5.08 -15.91
C ARG A 108 -10.35 -4.96 -17.27
N ALA A 109 -11.22 -5.91 -17.61
CA ALA A 109 -11.97 -5.90 -18.87
C ALA A 109 -12.96 -4.72 -18.95
N GLN A 110 -13.68 -4.42 -17.87
CA GLN A 110 -14.58 -3.25 -17.81
C GLN A 110 -13.80 -1.93 -17.91
N CYS A 111 -12.66 -1.82 -17.21
CA CYS A 111 -11.78 -0.65 -17.30
C CYS A 111 -11.26 -0.47 -18.73
N LEU A 112 -10.88 -1.57 -19.39
CA LEU A 112 -10.38 -1.57 -20.75
C LEU A 112 -11.43 -1.04 -21.74
N THR A 113 -12.69 -1.46 -21.63
CA THR A 113 -13.79 -0.96 -22.48
C THR A 113 -13.91 0.56 -22.42
N ILE A 114 -13.84 1.14 -21.22
CA ILE A 114 -13.95 2.59 -21.02
C ILE A 114 -12.71 3.31 -21.56
N CYS A 115 -11.51 2.76 -21.32
CA CYS A 115 -10.27 3.33 -21.86
C CYS A 115 -10.25 3.36 -23.39
N LYS A 116 -10.73 2.27 -24.03
CA LYS A 116 -10.91 2.19 -25.47
C LYS A 116 -11.84 3.28 -25.99
N ALA A 117 -13.00 3.47 -25.34
CA ALA A 117 -13.95 4.50 -25.74
C ALA A 117 -13.35 5.91 -25.64
N ILE A 118 -12.64 6.22 -24.55
CA ILE A 118 -11.98 7.52 -24.34
C ILE A 118 -10.92 7.79 -25.40
N VAL A 119 -10.00 6.86 -25.63
CA VAL A 119 -8.90 7.04 -26.59
C VAL A 119 -9.41 7.07 -28.02
N HIS A 120 -10.46 6.31 -28.33
CA HIS A 120 -11.12 6.37 -29.63
C HIS A 120 -11.76 7.73 -29.88
N GLN A 121 -12.40 8.33 -28.86
CA GLN A 121 -13.04 9.63 -28.98
C GLN A 121 -12.05 10.80 -29.03
N TYR A 122 -10.93 10.70 -28.29
CA TYR A 122 -9.92 11.76 -28.18
C TYR A 122 -8.49 11.20 -28.30
N PRO A 123 -8.10 10.69 -29.50
CA PRO A 123 -6.82 10.02 -29.67
C PRO A 123 -5.63 10.96 -29.44
N GLN A 124 -5.69 12.21 -29.89
CA GLN A 124 -4.59 13.16 -29.73
C GLN A 124 -4.33 13.56 -28.27
N SER A 125 -5.38 13.54 -27.44
CA SER A 125 -5.26 13.92 -26.03
C SER A 125 -4.84 12.75 -25.14
N PHE A 126 -5.31 11.53 -25.41
CA PHE A 126 -5.15 10.40 -24.48
C PHE A 126 -4.46 9.16 -25.03
N ALA A 127 -4.21 9.06 -26.34
CA ALA A 127 -3.47 7.93 -26.86
C ALA A 127 -2.03 7.93 -26.32
N ASP A 128 -1.48 6.74 -26.11
CA ASP A 128 -0.07 6.55 -25.87
C ASP A 128 0.66 6.77 -27.19
N GLN A 129 1.34 7.92 -27.32
CA GLN A 129 2.04 8.33 -28.53
C GLN A 129 3.51 8.62 -28.22
N LEU A 130 4.40 8.32 -29.16
CA LEU A 130 5.79 8.78 -29.17
C LEU A 130 5.88 10.26 -29.55
N HIS A 131 7.09 10.83 -29.43
CA HIS A 131 7.38 12.21 -29.85
C HIS A 131 7.11 12.48 -31.33
N ASP A 132 7.10 11.44 -32.17
CA ASP A 132 6.80 11.50 -33.61
C ASP A 132 5.31 11.28 -33.93
N GLY A 133 4.45 11.15 -32.92
CA GLY A 133 3.02 10.95 -33.07
C GLY A 133 2.60 9.50 -33.33
N GLN A 134 3.54 8.54 -33.39
CA GLN A 134 3.20 7.13 -33.55
C GLN A 134 2.55 6.57 -32.29
N VAL A 135 1.43 5.85 -32.46
CA VAL A 135 0.71 5.22 -31.34
C VAL A 135 1.48 3.98 -30.85
N VAL A 136 1.68 3.89 -29.54
CA VAL A 136 2.36 2.79 -28.87
C VAL A 136 1.36 1.68 -28.55
N GLY A 137 1.60 0.50 -29.11
CA GLY A 137 0.73 -0.66 -28.90
C GLY A 137 -0.71 -0.35 -29.31
N GLU A 138 -1.66 -0.58 -28.40
CA GLU A 138 -3.08 -0.28 -28.64
C GLU A 138 -3.47 1.17 -28.26
N GLY A 139 -2.53 1.96 -27.73
CA GLY A 139 -2.73 3.39 -27.44
C GLY A 139 -3.41 3.73 -26.12
N TYR A 140 -3.85 2.77 -25.31
CA TYR A 140 -4.56 3.04 -24.05
C TYR A 140 -3.96 2.32 -22.83
N SER A 141 -2.81 1.67 -23.00
CA SER A 141 -2.19 0.85 -21.96
C SER A 141 -1.86 1.66 -20.70
N SER A 142 -1.34 2.86 -20.85
CA SER A 142 -0.98 3.72 -19.72
C SER A 142 -2.21 4.23 -18.97
N LEU A 143 -3.30 4.57 -19.69
CA LEU A 143 -4.55 5.02 -19.07
C LEU A 143 -5.21 3.87 -18.30
N LEU A 144 -5.25 2.67 -18.88
CA LEU A 144 -5.75 1.47 -18.21
C LEU A 144 -4.96 1.15 -16.95
N ALA A 145 -3.63 1.19 -17.00
CA ALA A 145 -2.79 0.96 -15.84
C ALA A 145 -3.06 1.99 -14.73
N GLN A 146 -3.18 3.27 -15.06
CA GLN A 146 -3.47 4.33 -14.10
C GLN A 146 -4.83 4.14 -13.42
N ILE A 147 -5.89 3.85 -14.19
CA ILE A 147 -7.24 3.62 -13.64
C ILE A 147 -7.26 2.37 -12.77
N LYS A 148 -6.67 1.26 -13.23
CA LYS A 148 -6.66 0.01 -12.46
C LYS A 148 -5.88 0.16 -11.16
N ASN A 149 -4.70 0.79 -11.19
CA ASN A 149 -3.92 1.08 -10.00
C ASN A 149 -4.70 1.97 -9.01
N ARG A 150 -5.43 2.98 -9.50
CA ARG A 150 -6.25 3.83 -8.63
C ARG A 150 -7.37 3.04 -7.96
N ILE A 151 -8.09 2.21 -8.71
CA ILE A 151 -9.16 1.34 -8.18
C ILE A 151 -8.59 0.38 -7.14
N ASP A 152 -7.49 -0.30 -7.45
CA ASP A 152 -6.88 -1.27 -6.54
C ASP A 152 -6.40 -0.59 -5.25
N ASN A 153 -5.81 0.61 -5.34
CA ASN A 153 -5.44 1.40 -4.17
C ASN A 153 -6.65 1.79 -3.30
N LEU A 154 -7.78 2.13 -3.93
CA LEU A 154 -9.03 2.43 -3.21
C LEU A 154 -9.61 1.19 -2.53
N SER A 155 -9.50 0.02 -3.17
CA SER A 155 -9.93 -1.26 -2.60
C SER A 155 -9.00 -1.77 -1.50
N ARG A 156 -7.72 -1.38 -1.50
CA ARG A 156 -6.78 -1.72 -0.42
C ARG A 156 -7.04 -0.91 0.86
N ALA A 157 -7.47 0.35 0.75
CA ALA A 157 -7.79 1.17 1.91
C ALA A 157 -8.89 0.56 2.79
N THR A 158 -9.78 -0.25 2.23
CA THR A 158 -10.77 -1.03 2.99
C THR A 158 -10.18 -2.26 3.69
N SER A 159 -9.15 -2.90 3.11
CA SER A 159 -8.48 -4.07 3.69
C SER A 159 -7.60 -3.73 4.89
N PHE A 160 -6.93 -2.57 4.90
CA PHE A 160 -6.19 -2.11 6.10
C PHE A 160 -7.08 -2.00 7.34
N ARG A 161 -8.37 -1.66 7.17
CA ARG A 161 -9.33 -1.64 8.27
C ARG A 161 -9.71 -3.04 8.77
N GLN A 162 -9.67 -4.06 7.91
CA GLN A 162 -9.96 -5.44 8.29
C GLN A 162 -8.83 -6.09 9.10
N HIS A 163 -7.57 -5.65 8.94
CA HIS A 163 -6.47 -6.14 9.78
C HIS A 163 -6.56 -5.66 11.24
N GLN A 164 -7.41 -4.67 11.56
CA GLN A 164 -7.69 -4.27 12.93
C GLN A 164 -8.59 -5.28 13.67
N SER A 165 -9.28 -6.18 12.97
CA SER A 165 -10.29 -7.07 13.54
C SER A 165 -9.95 -8.56 13.54
N ALA A 166 -8.76 -8.96 13.07
CA ALA A 166 -8.31 -10.36 13.06
C ALA A 166 -7.38 -10.66 14.23
N GLY A 167 -7.96 -10.81 15.43
CA GLY A 167 -7.27 -11.39 16.59
C GLY A 167 -7.26 -12.92 16.49
N SER A 168 -6.08 -13.53 16.49
CA SER A 168 -5.88 -14.84 17.11
C SER A 168 -4.40 -15.19 17.25
N GLY A 169 -3.94 -15.30 18.49
CA GLY A 169 -3.10 -16.41 18.97
C GLY A 169 -1.60 -16.35 18.67
N PHE A 170 -0.83 -16.70 19.70
CA PHE A 170 0.65 -16.81 19.78
C PHE A 170 1.30 -17.85 18.84
N LYS A 171 0.93 -17.88 17.57
CA LYS A 171 1.64 -18.60 16.50
C LYS A 171 1.76 -17.66 15.30
N ARG A 172 2.88 -17.73 14.58
CA ARG A 172 3.22 -16.93 13.39
C ARG A 172 1.94 -16.53 12.63
N GLY A 173 1.49 -15.29 12.87
CA GLY A 173 0.26 -14.79 12.27
C GLY A 173 0.37 -14.84 10.75
N SER A 174 -0.76 -14.91 10.05
CA SER A 174 -0.80 -14.70 8.60
C SER A 174 0.01 -13.45 8.29
N THR A 175 1.19 -13.62 7.69
CA THR A 175 2.09 -12.50 7.40
C THR A 175 1.32 -11.47 6.59
N ASP A 176 1.31 -10.21 7.05
CA ASP A 176 0.76 -9.12 6.24
C ASP A 176 1.50 -9.10 4.88
N THR A 177 0.86 -8.50 3.87
CA THR A 177 1.37 -8.33 2.51
C THR A 177 2.80 -7.77 2.45
N TYR A 178 3.28 -7.16 3.55
CA TYR A 178 4.60 -6.52 3.67
C TYR A 178 5.56 -7.17 4.67
N GLY A 179 5.28 -8.38 5.17
CA GLY A 179 6.20 -9.07 6.10
C GLY A 179 5.98 -8.75 7.58
N CYS A 180 5.04 -7.86 7.92
CA CYS A 180 4.68 -7.58 9.32
C CYS A 180 3.92 -8.77 9.90
N THR A 181 4.51 -9.45 10.88
CA THR A 181 3.89 -10.57 11.60
C THR A 181 3.07 -10.12 12.80
N ARG A 182 3.41 -8.96 13.38
CA ARG A 182 2.76 -8.40 14.58
C ARG A 182 2.26 -6.97 14.34
N PHE A 183 1.44 -6.78 13.29
CA PHE A 183 0.94 -5.47 12.89
C PHE A 183 0.08 -4.78 13.97
N GLN A 184 -0.81 -5.54 14.61
CA GLN A 184 -1.72 -5.12 15.68
C GLN A 184 -1.78 -6.21 16.76
N PRO A 185 -0.77 -6.33 17.63
CA PRO A 185 -0.72 -7.40 18.62
C PRO A 185 -1.69 -7.12 19.77
N ASP A 186 -2.24 -8.20 20.33
CA ASP A 186 -3.11 -8.16 21.51
C ASP A 186 -2.32 -7.77 22.77
N LEU A 187 -3.04 -7.39 23.82
CA LEU A 187 -2.47 -7.20 25.16
C LEU A 187 -1.81 -8.52 25.64
N PRO A 188 -0.62 -8.44 26.28
CA PRO A 188 -0.05 -9.59 26.97
C PRO A 188 -1.02 -10.15 28.03
N LEU A 189 -1.01 -11.48 28.24
CA LEU A 189 -1.97 -12.16 29.13
C LEU A 189 -1.90 -11.70 30.59
N ASP A 190 -0.74 -11.22 31.03
CA ASP A 190 -0.44 -10.73 32.37
C ASP A 190 -0.64 -9.22 32.52
N GLU A 191 -1.07 -8.53 31.47
CA GLU A 191 -1.16 -7.08 31.42
C GLU A 191 -2.59 -6.59 31.18
N THR A 192 -2.87 -5.39 31.67
CA THR A 192 -4.12 -4.66 31.44
C THR A 192 -3.83 -3.36 30.72
N ASP A 193 -4.82 -2.76 30.07
CA ASP A 193 -4.68 -1.44 29.44
C ASP A 193 -4.09 -0.40 30.42
N VAL A 194 -4.54 -0.42 31.68
CA VAL A 194 -4.07 0.48 32.74
C VAL A 194 -2.59 0.23 33.07
N SER A 195 -2.18 -1.04 33.14
CA SER A 195 -0.78 -1.42 33.40
C SER A 195 0.15 -0.99 32.25
N ILE A 196 -0.27 -1.22 31.00
CA ILE A 196 0.50 -0.83 29.82
C ILE A 196 0.60 0.69 29.71
N GLU A 197 -0.48 1.43 29.97
CA GLU A 197 -0.45 2.90 29.99
C GLU A 197 0.45 3.44 31.11
N THR A 198 0.45 2.81 32.28
CA THR A 198 1.38 3.16 33.37
C THR A 198 2.84 2.97 32.96
N LYS A 199 3.14 1.88 32.26
CA LYS A 199 4.49 1.61 31.72
C LYS A 199 4.90 2.61 30.64
N ARG A 200 3.96 3.03 29.79
CA ARG A 200 4.20 4.11 28.82
C ARG A 200 4.51 5.43 29.53
N GLN A 201 3.74 5.79 30.56
CA GLN A 201 4.01 7.01 31.33
C GLN A 201 5.40 6.99 31.98
N LYS A 202 5.82 5.82 32.47
CA LYS A 202 7.18 5.61 33.00
C LYS A 202 8.28 5.83 31.94
N LEU A 203 8.06 5.42 30.69
CA LEU A 203 8.99 5.71 29.59
C LEU A 203 9.14 7.21 29.33
N GLU A 204 8.03 7.96 29.35
CA GLU A 204 8.11 9.42 29.23
C GLU A 204 8.86 10.05 30.40
N ASP A 205 8.60 9.60 31.63
CA ASP A 205 9.26 10.13 32.83
C ASP A 205 10.77 9.89 32.77
N LEU A 206 11.19 8.68 32.35
CA LEU A 206 12.60 8.35 32.13
C LEU A 206 13.22 9.24 31.06
N PHE A 207 12.49 9.51 29.96
CA PHE A 207 12.98 10.42 28.93
C PHE A 207 13.11 11.86 29.44
N ARG A 208 12.18 12.34 30.28
CA ARG A 208 12.29 13.68 30.89
C ARG A 208 13.49 13.80 31.84
N GLN A 209 13.85 12.71 32.53
CA GLN A 209 14.97 12.70 33.47
C GLN A 209 16.33 12.52 32.80
N GLU A 210 16.41 11.70 31.75
CA GLU A 210 17.68 11.21 31.21
C GLU A 210 17.88 11.51 29.72
N GLY A 211 16.82 11.93 29.04
CA GLY A 211 16.81 12.18 27.60
C GLY A 211 17.28 10.97 26.81
N ALA A 212 18.06 11.24 25.78
CA ALA A 212 18.62 10.22 24.88
C ALA A 212 19.45 9.15 25.60
N LYS A 213 20.10 9.48 26.74
CA LYS A 213 20.96 8.53 27.47
C LYS A 213 20.17 7.37 28.07
N GLY A 214 18.88 7.57 28.35
CA GLY A 214 18.02 6.51 28.88
C GLY A 214 17.79 5.36 27.89
N ALA A 215 18.00 5.58 26.58
CA ALA A 215 17.80 4.55 25.55
C ALA A 215 18.69 3.30 25.75
N GLU A 216 19.85 3.47 26.40
CA GLU A 216 20.77 2.38 26.68
C GLU A 216 20.39 1.55 27.92
N LYS A 217 19.41 1.98 28.70
CA LYS A 217 18.99 1.27 29.91
C LYS A 217 18.18 0.03 29.55
N ALA A 218 18.54 -1.09 30.18
CA ALA A 218 17.78 -2.35 30.10
C ALA A 218 16.31 -2.18 30.54
N GLU A 219 16.04 -1.25 31.46
CA GLU A 219 14.67 -0.92 31.87
C GLU A 219 13.86 -0.30 30.72
N VAL A 220 14.44 0.63 29.96
CA VAL A 220 13.78 1.24 28.79
C VAL A 220 13.53 0.19 27.72
N GLU A 221 14.51 -0.67 27.45
CA GLU A 221 14.36 -1.78 26.49
C GLU A 221 13.19 -2.70 26.85
N LYS A 222 13.12 -3.16 28.11
CA LYS A 222 12.02 -4.01 28.59
C LYS A 222 10.67 -3.30 28.52
N LEU A 223 10.61 -2.02 28.91
CA LEU A 223 9.38 -1.23 28.85
C LEU A 223 8.92 -1.03 27.40
N MET A 224 9.84 -0.75 26.47
CA MET A 224 9.55 -0.62 25.05
C MET A 224 9.00 -1.92 24.47
N GLU A 225 9.56 -3.08 24.83
CA GLU A 225 9.04 -4.37 24.40
C GLU A 225 7.64 -4.65 24.97
N THR A 226 7.46 -4.42 26.27
CA THR A 226 6.18 -4.73 26.96
C THR A 226 5.05 -3.82 26.47
N THR A 227 5.36 -2.57 26.15
CA THR A 227 4.39 -1.58 25.65
C THR A 227 4.19 -1.63 24.13
N PHE A 228 4.79 -2.59 23.43
CA PHE A 228 4.73 -2.71 21.98
C PHE A 228 3.29 -2.74 21.44
N CYS A 229 2.35 -3.40 22.13
CA CYS A 229 0.94 -3.41 21.74
C CYS A 229 0.31 -2.01 21.71
N LEU A 230 0.60 -1.19 22.72
CA LEU A 230 0.10 0.18 22.76
C LEU A 230 0.80 1.08 21.74
N GLN A 231 2.10 0.90 21.50
CA GLN A 231 2.82 1.59 20.42
C GLN A 231 2.14 1.34 19.07
N ARG A 232 1.89 0.07 18.72
CA ARG A 232 1.21 -0.31 17.47
C ARG A 232 -0.21 0.26 17.41
N SER A 233 -0.97 0.16 18.50
CA SER A 233 -2.33 0.73 18.58
C SER A 233 -2.36 2.23 18.32
N GLN A 234 -1.43 2.99 18.91
CA GLN A 234 -1.36 4.44 18.70
C GLN A 234 -0.84 4.81 17.30
N ILE A 235 0.19 4.13 16.79
CA ILE A 235 0.72 4.33 15.42
C ILE A 235 -0.36 4.05 14.36
N ASN A 236 -1.16 3.00 14.55
CA ASN A 236 -2.19 2.57 13.60
C ASN A 236 -3.54 3.30 13.79
N SER A 237 -3.60 4.30 14.68
CA SER A 237 -4.85 5.00 14.97
C SER A 237 -5.41 5.76 13.75
N VAL A 238 -6.73 5.94 13.74
CA VAL A 238 -7.45 6.64 12.66
C VAL A 238 -8.33 7.73 13.29
N PRO A 239 -8.10 9.03 13.01
CA PRO A 239 -7.10 9.57 12.09
C PRO A 239 -5.66 9.31 12.54
N ALA A 240 -4.74 9.25 11.57
CA ALA A 240 -3.33 8.99 11.85
C ALA A 240 -2.74 10.11 12.72
N PRO A 241 -1.96 9.78 13.76
CA PRO A 241 -1.33 10.78 14.61
C PRO A 241 -0.23 11.48 13.82
N SER A 242 0.04 12.72 14.19
CA SER A 242 1.21 13.45 13.70
C SER A 242 2.50 12.82 14.23
N VAL A 243 3.60 13.04 13.51
CA VAL A 243 4.94 12.60 13.97
C VAL A 243 5.28 13.23 15.31
N THR A 244 4.93 14.50 15.52
CA THR A 244 5.16 15.22 16.79
C THR A 244 4.43 14.57 17.97
N GLU A 245 3.15 14.23 17.82
CA GLU A 245 2.38 13.53 18.86
C GLU A 245 2.99 12.16 19.21
N LEU A 246 3.50 11.44 18.20
CA LEU A 246 4.21 10.17 18.43
C LEU A 246 5.54 10.38 19.14
N MET A 247 6.32 11.41 18.79
CA MET A 247 7.58 11.74 19.45
C MET A 247 7.40 12.12 20.91
N GLU A 248 6.31 12.82 21.24
CA GLU A 248 5.98 13.19 22.61
C GLU A 248 5.64 11.97 23.46
N LYS A 249 4.80 11.07 22.94
CA LYS A 249 4.34 9.87 23.68
C LYS A 249 5.34 8.72 23.70
N TRP A 250 6.19 8.63 22.67
CA TRP A 250 7.14 7.54 22.44
C TRP A 250 8.50 8.05 21.99
N PRO A 251 9.18 8.88 22.80
CA PRO A 251 10.45 9.49 22.39
C PRO A 251 11.51 8.43 22.02
N TYR A 252 11.54 7.30 22.76
CA TYR A 252 12.48 6.21 22.51
C TYR A 252 12.26 5.45 21.19
N LEU A 253 11.08 5.54 20.55
CA LEU A 253 10.87 4.96 19.21
C LEU A 253 11.72 5.65 18.13
N PHE A 254 12.12 6.90 18.36
CA PHE A 254 12.86 7.72 17.40
C PHE A 254 14.37 7.63 17.59
N PHE A 255 14.85 6.68 18.40
CA PHE A 255 16.26 6.34 18.53
C PHE A 255 16.55 5.01 17.84
N GLN A 256 17.76 4.85 17.33
CA GLN A 256 18.17 3.68 16.55
C GLN A 256 17.86 2.36 17.25
N LYS A 257 18.21 2.23 18.54
CA LYS A 257 17.96 1.02 19.34
C LYS A 257 16.46 0.73 19.48
N GLY A 258 15.65 1.74 19.80
CA GLY A 258 14.20 1.58 19.94
C GLY A 258 13.51 1.28 18.61
N LEU A 259 13.92 1.94 17.53
CA LEU A 259 13.39 1.69 16.19
C LEU A 259 13.70 0.28 15.71
N PHE A 260 14.93 -0.20 15.92
CA PHE A 260 15.32 -1.56 15.55
C PHE A 260 14.61 -2.63 16.38
N ALA A 261 14.49 -2.44 17.70
CA ALA A 261 13.73 -3.34 18.54
C ALA A 261 12.24 -3.40 18.12
N HIS A 262 11.64 -2.25 17.81
CA HIS A 262 10.28 -2.20 17.30
C HIS A 262 10.14 -2.91 15.94
N PHE A 263 11.10 -2.73 15.04
CA PHE A 263 11.13 -3.41 13.74
C PHE A 263 11.26 -4.94 13.88
N GLU A 264 12.16 -5.40 14.75
CA GLU A 264 12.34 -6.84 15.03
C GLU A 264 11.04 -7.43 15.57
N LEU A 265 10.39 -6.77 16.54
CA LEU A 265 9.09 -7.20 17.06
C LEU A 265 7.98 -7.18 15.99
N LEU A 266 8.02 -6.23 15.06
CA LEU A 266 7.00 -6.08 14.02
C LEU A 266 7.11 -7.16 12.93
N THR A 267 8.33 -7.62 12.63
CA THR A 267 8.64 -8.46 11.46
C THR A 267 9.20 -9.83 11.79
N ASP A 268 9.61 -10.07 13.04
CA ASP A 268 10.41 -11.20 13.51
C ASP A 268 11.77 -11.35 12.77
N ILE A 269 12.27 -10.29 12.13
CA ILE A 269 13.55 -10.28 11.42
C ILE A 269 14.64 -9.76 12.36
N LYS A 270 15.54 -10.65 12.77
CA LYS A 270 16.67 -10.37 13.68
C LYS A 270 17.92 -9.83 12.98
N GLU A 271 17.98 -9.94 11.65
CA GLU A 271 19.24 -9.93 10.89
C GLU A 271 19.83 -8.54 10.60
N PHE A 272 19.13 -7.44 10.91
CA PHE A 272 19.69 -6.10 10.70
C PHE A 272 20.90 -5.80 11.59
N PHE A 273 20.92 -6.35 12.82
CA PHE A 273 22.04 -6.19 13.74
C PHE A 273 23.31 -6.89 13.25
N LEU A 274 23.19 -8.01 12.53
CA LEU A 274 24.33 -8.75 11.98
C LEU A 274 24.89 -8.10 10.72
N PHE A 275 24.04 -7.55 9.85
CA PHE A 275 24.50 -6.88 8.63
C PHE A 275 25.23 -5.56 8.93
N TYR A 276 24.72 -4.77 9.88
CA TYR A 276 25.34 -3.50 10.26
C TYR A 276 26.64 -3.70 11.05
N ASN A 277 26.69 -4.69 11.96
CA ASN A 277 27.94 -5.05 12.64
C ASN A 277 28.95 -5.67 11.67
N SER A 278 28.52 -6.44 10.67
CA SER A 278 29.42 -6.94 9.61
C SER A 278 30.05 -5.79 8.83
N LEU A 279 29.28 -4.78 8.43
CA LEU A 279 29.80 -3.61 7.71
C LEU A 279 30.71 -2.73 8.58
N ALA A 280 30.34 -2.49 9.84
CA ALA A 280 31.16 -1.73 10.78
C ALA A 280 32.45 -2.47 11.18
N TYR A 281 32.38 -3.79 11.38
CA TYR A 281 33.54 -4.63 11.65
C TYR A 281 34.49 -4.69 10.44
N ASN A 282 33.97 -4.75 9.22
CA ASN A 282 34.78 -4.68 8.00
C ASN A 282 35.35 -3.26 7.76
N ALA A 283 34.67 -2.20 8.18
CA ALA A 283 35.20 -0.83 8.08
C ALA A 283 36.29 -0.52 9.13
N VAL A 284 36.22 -1.14 10.31
CA VAL A 284 37.18 -0.92 11.42
C VAL A 284 38.34 -1.93 11.41
N TYR A 285 38.10 -3.17 11.00
CA TYR A 285 39.08 -4.27 11.04
C TYR A 285 39.37 -4.92 9.68
N GLY A 286 38.60 -4.58 8.63
CA GLY A 286 38.81 -5.10 7.27
C GLY A 286 39.84 -4.30 6.46
N GLY A 287 40.59 -3.39 7.09
CA GLY A 287 41.77 -2.81 6.49
C GLY A 287 42.97 -3.73 6.67
N ILE A 288 43.19 -4.69 5.79
CA ILE A 288 44.48 -5.40 5.72
C ILE A 288 44.90 -5.63 4.26
N SER A 289 46.09 -5.08 3.98
CA SER A 289 47.17 -5.49 3.05
C SER A 289 46.91 -5.58 1.55
#